data_AF-A0A6I6DEH9-F1
#
_entry.id   AF-A0A6I6DEH9-F1
#
_cell.length_a   1.000
_cell.length_b   1.000
_cell.length_c   1.000
_cell.angle_alpha   90.00
_cell.angle_beta   90.00
_cell.angle_gamma   90.00
#
_symmetry.space_group_name_H-M   'P 1'
#
loop_
_entity.id
_entity.type
_entity.pdbx_description
1 polymer ?
#
loop_
_entity_poly.entity_id
_entity_poly.type
_entity_poly.pdbx_seq_one_letter_code
_entity_poly.pdbx_strand_id
1 'polypeptide(L)'
;MDFMKKALYLGIGAITLTKEKAEKLINDLVEKGEMNRDEAKQFVDEMLKKGEEEKKELRTIINNEINNVKNETGIITRTDLEKLEKRIAEIESKLN
;
A
#
# COMPACT_ATOMS: atom_id res chain seq x y z
N MET A 1 8.90 -14.29 -22.15
CA MET A 1 9.41 -13.91 -20.82
C MET A 1 8.67 -12.74 -20.17
N ASP A 2 8.51 -11.59 -20.83
CA ASP A 2 7.92 -10.39 -20.18
C ASP A 2 6.43 -10.53 -19.79
N PHE A 3 5.67 -11.31 -20.57
CA PHE A 3 4.25 -11.57 -20.29
C PHE A 3 4.03 -12.40 -19.02
N MET A 4 4.88 -13.42 -18.77
CA MET A 4 4.82 -14.23 -17.54
C MET A 4 5.14 -13.38 -16.33
N LYS A 5 6.18 -12.52 -16.41
CA LYS A 5 6.52 -11.58 -15.35
C LYS A 5 5.37 -10.62 -15.07
N LYS A 6 4.78 -10.02 -16.11
CA LYS A 6 3.61 -9.11 -15.99
C LYS A 6 2.37 -9.80 -15.42
N ALA A 7 2.04 -11.01 -15.87
CA ALA A 7 0.92 -11.78 -15.33
C ALA A 7 1.14 -12.13 -13.85
N LEU A 8 2.38 -12.43 -13.46
CA LEU A 8 2.74 -12.69 -12.07
C LEU A 8 2.65 -11.41 -11.22
N TYR A 9 3.14 -10.27 -11.72
CA TYR A 9 3.01 -8.97 -11.06
C TYR A 9 1.53 -8.60 -10.83
N LEU A 10 0.67 -8.81 -11.83
CA LEU A 10 -0.78 -8.59 -11.73
C LEU A 10 -1.45 -9.56 -10.74
N GLY A 11 -0.99 -10.82 -10.70
CA GLY A 11 -1.45 -11.81 -9.75
C GLY A 11 -1.14 -11.42 -8.30
N ILE A 12 0.05 -10.88 -8.02
CA ILE A 12 0.46 -10.47 -6.67
C ILE A 12 -0.19 -9.16 -6.21
N GLY A 13 -0.45 -8.22 -7.12
CA GLY A 13 -1.18 -6.99 -6.79
C GLY A 13 -2.62 -7.26 -6.34
N ALA A 14 -3.27 -8.27 -6.94
CA ALA A 14 -4.64 -8.66 -6.61
C ALA A 14 -4.75 -9.76 -5.54
N ILE A 15 -3.70 -10.56 -5.32
CA ILE A 15 -3.66 -11.67 -4.38
C ILE A 15 -2.61 -11.37 -3.31
N THR A 16 -3.01 -11.29 -2.04
CA THR A 16 -2.05 -11.18 -0.92
C THR A 16 -1.02 -12.31 -1.02
N LEU A 17 0.25 -11.95 -1.29
CA LEU A 17 1.33 -12.93 -1.31
C LEU A 17 1.57 -13.39 0.13
N THR A 18 1.23 -14.65 0.42
CA THR A 18 1.54 -15.29 1.70
C THR A 18 2.91 -15.94 1.64
N LYS A 19 3.51 -16.20 2.80
CA LYS A 19 4.79 -16.92 2.89
C LYS A 19 4.75 -18.26 2.15
N GLU A 20 3.66 -19.01 2.28
CA GLU A 20 3.44 -20.28 1.60
C GLU A 20 3.40 -20.12 0.07
N LYS A 21 2.71 -19.08 -0.44
CA LYS A 21 2.67 -18.79 -1.88
C LYS A 21 4.03 -18.34 -2.41
N ALA A 22 4.77 -17.55 -1.64
CA ALA A 22 6.13 -17.14 -1.99
C ALA A 22 7.07 -18.34 -2.11
N GLU A 23 7.06 -19.26 -1.13
CA GLU A 23 7.86 -20.48 -1.15
C GLU A 23 7.48 -21.40 -2.33
N LYS A 24 6.18 -21.53 -2.62
CA LYS A 24 5.73 -22.28 -3.80
C LYS A 24 6.25 -21.68 -5.11
N LEU A 25 6.21 -20.35 -5.22
CA LEU A 25 6.69 -19.64 -6.42
C LEU A 25 8.20 -19.83 -6.63
N ILE A 26 8.97 -19.80 -5.55
CA ILE A 26 10.41 -20.10 -5.59
C ILE A 26 10.63 -21.53 -6.09
N ASN A 27 9.93 -22.51 -5.52
CA ASN A 27 10.08 -23.91 -5.92
C ASN A 27 9.67 -24.13 -7.39
N ASP A 28 8.55 -23.56 -7.83
CA ASP A 28 8.06 -23.68 -9.21
C ASP A 28 9.06 -23.11 -10.23
N LEU A 29 9.73 -21.99 -9.90
CA LEU A 29 10.75 -21.37 -10.76
C LEU A 29 12.02 -22.22 -10.86
N VAL A 30 12.42 -22.84 -9.74
CA VAL A 30 13.60 -23.73 -9.69
C VAL A 30 13.33 -25.05 -10.39
N GLU A 31 12.18 -25.68 -10.14
CA GLU A 31 11.80 -26.96 -10.77
C GLU A 31 11.68 -26.87 -12.29
N LYS A 32 11.21 -25.73 -12.80
CA LYS A 32 11.14 -25.47 -14.24
C LYS A 32 12.49 -25.13 -14.85
N GLY A 33 13.55 -25.00 -14.06
CA GLY A 33 14.88 -24.60 -14.52
C GLY A 33 14.94 -23.16 -15.04
N GLU A 34 13.94 -22.33 -14.69
CA GLU A 34 13.86 -20.93 -15.13
C GLU A 34 14.89 -20.06 -14.39
N MET A 35 15.17 -20.39 -13.14
CA MET A 35 16.08 -19.67 -12.25
C MET A 35 16.71 -20.63 -11.25
N ASN A 36 17.91 -20.34 -10.75
CA ASN A 36 18.43 -21.05 -9.59
C ASN A 36 17.71 -20.59 -8.30
N ARG A 37 17.93 -21.31 -7.20
CA ARG A 37 17.20 -21.06 -5.94
C ARG A 37 17.44 -19.66 -5.37
N ASP A 38 18.65 -19.14 -5.49
CA ASP A 38 19.01 -17.83 -4.97
C ASP A 38 18.42 -16.71 -5.83
N GLU A 39 18.47 -16.87 -7.16
CA GLU A 39 17.84 -15.97 -8.12
C GLU A 39 16.31 -15.91 -7.95
N ALA A 40 15.66 -17.06 -7.77
CA ALA A 40 14.21 -17.13 -7.54
C ALA A 40 13.81 -16.44 -6.23
N LYS A 41 14.60 -16.62 -5.17
CA LYS A 41 14.36 -15.95 -3.88
C LYS A 41 14.50 -14.43 -4.01
N GLN A 42 15.59 -13.95 -4.65
CA GLN A 42 15.79 -12.54 -4.89
C GLN A 42 14.65 -11.93 -5.73
N PHE A 43 14.22 -12.63 -6.78
CA PHE A 43 13.11 -12.18 -7.61
C PHE A 43 11.83 -12.00 -6.79
N VAL A 44 11.45 -12.98 -5.97
CA VAL A 44 10.26 -12.90 -5.12
C VAL A 44 10.37 -11.79 -4.08
N ASP A 45 11.55 -11.59 -3.48
CA ASP A 45 11.80 -10.49 -2.54
C ASP A 45 11.66 -9.11 -3.21
N GLU A 46 12.18 -8.95 -4.43
CA GLU A 46 12.02 -7.74 -5.23
C GLU A 46 10.54 -7.48 -5.59
N MET A 47 9.80 -8.53 -5.94
CA MET A 47 8.35 -8.42 -6.19
C MET A 47 7.60 -7.97 -4.95
N LEU A 48 7.92 -8.53 -3.78
CA LEU A 48 7.31 -8.16 -2.50
C LEU A 48 7.55 -6.69 -2.19
N LYS A 49 8.81 -6.25 -2.27
CA LYS A 49 9.19 -4.86 -2.03
C LYS A 49 8.45 -3.90 -2.96
N LYS A 50 8.42 -4.21 -4.26
CA LYS A 50 7.71 -3.39 -5.25
C LYS A 50 6.20 -3.34 -4.97
N GLY A 51 5.60 -4.45 -4.57
CA GLY A 51 4.19 -4.50 -4.18
C GLY A 51 3.87 -3.64 -2.96
N GLU A 52 4.77 -3.59 -1.97
CA GLU A 52 4.61 -2.69 -0.80
C GLU A 52 4.71 -1.21 -1.19
N GLU A 53 5.64 -0.87 -2.07
CA GLU A 53 5.81 0.49 -2.61
C GLU A 53 4.55 0.95 -3.38
N GLU A 54 4.08 0.13 -4.33
CA GLU A 54 2.86 0.42 -5.11
C GLU A 54 1.62 0.54 -4.20
N LYS A 55 1.49 -0.31 -3.17
CA LYS A 55 0.39 -0.22 -2.19
C LYS A 55 0.44 1.09 -1.39
N LYS A 56 1.64 1.57 -1.05
CA LYS A 56 1.82 2.84 -0.35
C LYS A 56 1.44 4.02 -1.25
N GLU A 57 1.86 4.01 -2.51
CA GLU A 57 1.49 5.03 -3.49
C GLU A 57 -0.03 5.06 -3.72
N LEU A 58 -0.65 3.90 -3.89
CA LEU A 58 -2.11 3.78 -4.03
C LEU A 58 -2.84 4.36 -2.83
N ARG A 59 -2.39 4.07 -1.60
CA ARG A 59 -2.96 4.66 -0.38
C ARG A 59 -2.84 6.18 -0.37
N THR A 60 -1.70 6.73 -0.81
CA THR A 60 -1.51 8.18 -0.92
C THR A 60 -2.50 8.80 -1.90
N ILE A 61 -2.67 8.18 -3.08
CA ILE A 61 -3.62 8.65 -4.11
C ILE A 61 -5.05 8.65 -3.55
N ILE A 62 -5.47 7.54 -2.93
CA ILE A 62 -6.81 7.42 -2.31
C ILE A 62 -7.01 8.46 -1.21
N ASN A 63 -6.03 8.67 -0.33
CA ASN A 63 -6.13 9.65 0.74
C ASN A 63 -6.23 11.08 0.20
N ASN A 64 -5.47 11.41 -0.84
CA ASN A 64 -5.53 12.72 -1.49
C ASN A 64 -6.90 12.93 -2.12
N GLU A 65 -7.44 11.94 -2.82
CA GLU A 65 -8.76 12.02 -3.44
C GLU A 65 -9.86 12.22 -2.39
N ILE A 66 -9.82 11.46 -1.29
CA ILE A 66 -10.76 11.62 -0.17
C ILE A 66 -10.65 13.02 0.42
N ASN A 67 -9.44 13.57 0.57
CA ASN A 67 -9.25 14.91 1.10
C ASN A 67 -9.76 15.99 0.12
N ASN A 68 -9.56 15.82 -1.18
CA ASN A 68 -10.10 16.71 -2.20
C ASN A 68 -11.63 16.72 -2.14
N VAL A 69 -12.27 15.55 -2.12
CA VAL A 69 -13.73 15.43 -1.99
C VAL A 69 -14.23 16.10 -0.70
N LYS A 70 -13.56 15.90 0.44
CA LYS A 70 -13.92 16.58 1.70
C LYS A 70 -13.89 18.09 1.57
N ASN A 71 -12.85 18.64 0.93
CA ASN A 71 -12.70 20.08 0.74
C ASN A 71 -13.75 20.65 -0.21
N GLU A 72 -14.10 19.93 -1.27
CA GLU A 72 -15.08 20.38 -2.27
C GLU A 72 -16.53 20.27 -1.76
N THR A 73 -16.82 19.29 -0.92
CA THR A 73 -18.19 19.03 -0.39
C THR A 73 -18.44 19.63 1.00
N GLY A 74 -17.42 20.20 1.65
CA GLY A 74 -17.52 20.74 3.00
C GLY A 74 -17.64 19.68 4.11
N ILE A 75 -17.29 18.43 3.83
CA ILE A 75 -17.32 17.35 4.82
C ILE A 75 -16.13 17.51 5.79
N ILE A 76 -16.44 17.91 7.01
CA ILE A 76 -15.48 17.98 8.12
C ILE A 76 -15.38 16.65 8.87
N THR A 77 -14.19 16.32 9.36
CA THR A 77 -13.99 15.13 10.20
C THR A 77 -14.23 15.45 11.68
N ARG A 78 -14.47 14.41 12.50
CA ARG A 78 -14.54 14.56 13.96
C ARG A 78 -13.28 15.19 14.55
N THR A 79 -12.11 14.83 14.02
CA THR A 79 -10.83 15.42 14.44
C THR A 79 -10.74 16.92 14.14
N ASP A 80 -11.36 17.38 13.05
CA ASP A 80 -11.41 18.81 12.73
C ASP A 80 -12.27 19.57 13.74
N LEU A 81 -13.38 18.98 14.19
CA LEU A 81 -14.21 19.52 15.28
C LEU A 81 -13.46 19.55 16.62
N GLU A 82 -12.80 18.46 17.01
CA GLU A 82 -12.02 18.38 18.25
C GLU A 82 -10.88 19.42 18.27
N LYS A 83 -10.23 19.66 17.13
CA LYS A 83 -9.24 20.75 16.99
C LYS A 83 -9.86 22.12 17.16
N LEU A 84 -11.07 22.32 16.64
CA LEU A 84 -11.80 23.59 16.77
C LEU A 84 -12.19 23.83 18.24
N GLU A 85 -12.75 22.82 18.91
CA GLU A 85 -13.11 22.86 20.33
C GLU A 85 -11.90 23.19 21.20
N LYS A 86 -10.76 22.55 20.95
CA LYS A 86 -9.52 22.83 21.68
C LYS A 86 -9.06 24.27 21.48
N ARG A 87 -9.11 24.79 20.24
CA ARG A 87 -8.76 26.19 19.95
C ARG A 87 -9.70 27.17 20.65
N ILE A 88 -11.00 26.87 20.70
CA ILE A 88 -11.99 27.69 21.41
C ILE A 88 -11.65 27.71 22.91
N ALA A 89 -11.42 26.55 23.53
CA ALA A 89 -11.05 26.46 24.94
C ALA A 89 -9.76 27.25 25.27
N GLU A 90 -8.74 27.19 24.40
CA GLU A 90 -7.50 27.96 24.57
C GLU A 90 -7.72 29.48 24.48
N ILE A 91 -8.66 29.94 23.66
CA ILE A 91 -9.00 31.36 23.54
C ILE A 91 -9.81 31.80 24.76
N GLU A 92 -10.81 31.02 25.18
CA GLU A 92 -11.63 31.28 26.37
C GLU A 92 -10.77 31.36 27.63
N SER A 93 -9.75 30.51 27.76
CA SER A 93 -8.79 30.54 28.87
C SER A 93 -7.88 31.78 28.89
N LYS A 94 -7.77 32.54 27.79
CA LYS A 94 -6.96 33.77 27.70
C LYS A 94 -7.78 35.04 27.88
N LEU A 95 -9.10 34.92 27.76
CA LEU A 95 -10.05 36.04 27.92
C LEU A 95 -10.58 36.15 29.35
N ASN A 96 -10.49 35.07 30.13
CA ASN A 96 -10.66 35.05 31.59
C ASN A 96 -9.32 35.23 32.30
#